data_AF-A0A6P5XJF7-F1
#
_entry.id   AF-A0A6P5XJF7-F1
#
_cell.length_a   1.000
_cell.length_b   1.000
_cell.length_c   1.000
_cell.angle_alpha   90.00
_cell.angle_beta   90.00
_cell.angle_gamma   90.00
#
_symmetry.space_group_name_H-M   'P 1'
#
loop_
_entity.id
_entity.type
_entity.pdbx_description
1 polymer ?
#
loop_
_entity_poly.entity_id
_entity_poly.type
_entity_poly.pdbx_seq_one_letter_code
_entity_poly.pdbx_strand_id
1 'polypeptide(L)'
;MRDLTGFVDTRQQLLHLKPNHRVNWIGFAVAHHLNSNGAKAVEILEAFEGTLEDDYPPDNERCEHGEMLLYKRIPLDFLQGDKFCEAAFNYIKPLLTKGVPSLFSDLSPLYDHPGK
;
A
#
# COMPACT_ATOMS: atom_id res chain seq x y z
N MET A 1 -16.50 -22.03 -7.55
CA MET A 1 -15.21 -21.51 -7.05
C MET A 1 -14.74 -20.43 -8.02
N ARG A 2 -14.38 -19.23 -7.55
CA ARG A 2 -13.92 -18.13 -8.42
C ARG A 2 -12.45 -18.36 -8.77
N ASP A 3 -12.08 -18.27 -10.04
CA ASP A 3 -10.69 -18.42 -10.48
C ASP A 3 -9.86 -17.18 -10.11
N LEU A 4 -9.16 -17.25 -8.97
CA LEU A 4 -8.34 -16.15 -8.46
C LEU A 4 -6.96 -16.12 -9.12
N THR A 5 -6.45 -17.28 -9.54
CA THR A 5 -5.16 -17.38 -10.25
C THR A 5 -5.27 -16.74 -11.63
N GLY A 6 -6.32 -17.06 -12.39
CA GLY A 6 -6.58 -16.41 -13.67
C GLY A 6 -6.87 -14.90 -13.53
N PHE A 7 -7.41 -14.45 -12.39
CA PHE A 7 -7.55 -13.02 -12.11
C PHE A 7 -6.20 -12.32 -11.92
N VAL A 8 -5.26 -12.94 -11.20
CA VAL A 8 -3.88 -12.43 -11.06
C VAL A 8 -3.21 -12.33 -12.42
N ASP A 9 -3.28 -13.37 -13.24
CA ASP A 9 -2.68 -13.40 -14.58
C ASP A 9 -3.24 -12.29 -15.48
N THR A 10 -4.57 -12.13 -15.47
CA THR A 10 -5.25 -11.07 -16.23
C THR A 10 -4.80 -9.68 -15.78
N ARG A 11 -4.67 -9.45 -14.48
CA ARG A 11 -4.21 -8.16 -13.94
C ARG A 11 -2.76 -7.88 -14.25
N GLN A 12 -1.90 -8.89 -14.25
CA GLN A 12 -0.51 -8.76 -14.69
C GLN A 12 -0.42 -8.34 -16.15
N GLN A 13 -1.21 -8.96 -17.05
CA GLN A 13 -1.26 -8.57 -18.46
C GLN A 13 -1.73 -7.12 -18.65
N LEU A 14 -2.77 -6.69 -17.94
CA LEU A 14 -3.25 -5.31 -17.99
C LEU A 14 -2.20 -4.31 -17.50
N LEU A 15 -1.48 -4.64 -16.43
CA LEU A 15 -0.38 -3.82 -15.93
C LEU A 15 0.74 -3.72 -16.97
N HIS A 16 1.13 -4.83 -17.60
CA HIS A 16 2.15 -4.83 -18.64
C HIS A 16 1.75 -3.98 -19.86
N LEU A 17 0.48 -4.03 -20.26
CA LEU A 17 -0.03 -3.25 -21.39
C LEU A 17 -0.12 -1.75 -21.11
N LYS A 18 -0.45 -1.37 -19.87
CA LYS A 18 -0.69 0.02 -19.48
C LYS A 18 -0.10 0.30 -18.08
N PRO A 19 1.25 0.34 -17.95
CA PRO A 19 1.91 0.54 -16.66
C PRO A 19 1.77 1.96 -16.12
N ASN A 20 1.49 2.94 -16.97
CA ASN A 20 1.30 4.34 -16.57
C ASN A 20 -0.09 4.60 -15.91
N HIS A 21 -0.96 3.58 -15.85
CA HIS A 21 -2.30 3.72 -15.29
C HIS A 21 -2.34 3.14 -13.86
N ARG A 22 -2.49 4.02 -12.87
CA ARG A 22 -2.66 3.67 -11.44
C ARG A 22 -3.64 2.51 -11.20
N VAL A 23 -4.79 2.54 -11.86
CA VAL A 23 -5.84 1.52 -11.71
C VAL A 23 -5.36 0.09 -12.02
N ASN A 24 -4.34 -0.07 -12.87
CA ASN A 24 -3.79 -1.38 -13.18
C ASN A 24 -2.89 -1.89 -12.05
N TRP A 25 -2.11 -1.01 -11.43
CA TRP A 25 -1.33 -1.33 -10.23
C TRP A 25 -2.25 -1.72 -9.06
N ILE A 26 -3.28 -0.92 -8.79
CA ILE A 26 -4.26 -1.20 -7.73
C ILE A 26 -4.98 -2.52 -8.02
N GLY A 27 -5.42 -2.75 -9.25
CA GLY A 27 -6.08 -3.99 -9.65
C GLY A 27 -5.19 -5.23 -9.46
N PHE A 28 -3.89 -5.10 -9.74
CA PHE A 28 -2.92 -6.19 -9.56
C PHE A 28 -2.63 -6.47 -8.08
N ALA A 29 -2.47 -5.43 -7.27
CA ALA A 29 -2.34 -5.57 -5.82
C ALA A 29 -3.56 -6.26 -5.20
N VAL A 30 -4.77 -5.85 -5.59
CA VAL A 30 -6.03 -6.47 -5.14
C VAL A 30 -6.12 -7.94 -5.55
N ALA A 31 -5.69 -8.30 -6.76
CA ALA A 31 -5.68 -9.70 -7.19
C ALA A 31 -4.79 -10.59 -6.30
N HIS A 32 -3.59 -10.11 -5.98
CA HIS A 32 -2.71 -10.80 -5.04
C HIS A 32 -3.28 -10.90 -3.63
N HIS A 33 -3.88 -9.81 -3.11
CA HIS A 33 -4.51 -9.83 -1.80
C HIS A 33 -5.64 -10.87 -1.74
N LEU A 34 -6.55 -10.86 -2.73
CA LEU A 34 -7.66 -11.82 -2.79
C LEU A 34 -7.17 -13.26 -2.92
N ASN A 35 -6.03 -13.48 -3.55
CA ASN A 35 -5.34 -14.77 -3.63
C ASN A 35 -4.47 -15.06 -2.38
N SER A 36 -4.81 -14.47 -1.22
CA SER A 36 -4.15 -14.65 0.08
C SER A 36 -2.65 -14.27 0.11
N ASN A 37 -2.19 -13.46 -0.83
CA ASN A 37 -0.81 -12.97 -0.88
C ASN A 37 -0.75 -11.47 -0.57
N GLY A 38 -1.05 -11.13 0.69
CA GLY A 38 -1.05 -9.74 1.16
C GLY A 38 0.34 -9.09 1.12
N ALA A 39 1.41 -9.85 1.36
CA ALA A 39 2.79 -9.35 1.28
C ALA A 39 3.12 -8.87 -0.14
N LYS A 40 2.79 -9.66 -1.16
CA LYS A 40 2.99 -9.25 -2.55
C LYS A 40 2.12 -8.05 -2.94
N ALA A 41 0.91 -7.96 -2.40
CA ALA A 41 0.06 -6.79 -2.64
C ALA A 41 0.69 -5.49 -2.13
N VAL A 42 1.30 -5.52 -0.94
CA VAL A 42 2.05 -4.35 -0.40
C VAL A 42 3.27 -4.04 -1.28
N GLU A 43 4.06 -5.05 -1.66
CA GLU A 43 5.22 -4.89 -2.54
C GLU A 43 4.84 -4.23 -3.88
N ILE A 44 3.69 -4.60 -4.46
CA ILE A 44 3.18 -3.99 -5.70
C ILE A 44 2.83 -2.50 -5.50
N LEU A 45 2.22 -2.14 -4.36
CA LEU A 45 1.89 -0.75 -4.06
C LEU A 45 3.14 0.08 -3.79
N GLU A 46 4.15 -0.48 -3.12
CA GLU A 46 5.45 0.15 -2.93
C GLU A 46 6.18 0.35 -4.26
N ALA A 47 6.14 -0.63 -5.16
CA ALA A 47 6.68 -0.49 -6.50
C ALA A 47 5.97 0.64 -7.28
N PHE A 48 4.64 0.71 -7.19
CA PHE A 48 3.87 1.79 -7.80
C PHE A 48 4.24 3.17 -7.23
N GLU A 49 4.33 3.32 -5.90
CA GLU A 49 4.77 4.56 -5.26
C GLU A 49 6.16 4.99 -5.75
N GLY A 50 7.08 4.04 -5.96
CA GLY A 50 8.41 4.31 -6.51
C GLY A 50 8.41 4.81 -7.95
N THR A 51 7.30 4.73 -8.67
CA THR A 51 7.16 5.30 -10.04
C THR A 51 6.66 6.74 -10.07
N LEU A 52 6.19 7.29 -8.93
CA LEU A 52 5.63 8.63 -8.87
C LEU A 52 6.75 9.68 -8.79
N GLU A 53 6.68 10.69 -9.67
CA GLU A 53 7.64 11.81 -9.70
C GLU A 53 7.40 12.81 -8.56
N ASP A 54 6.12 13.10 -8.26
CA ASP A 54 5.71 14.03 -7.22
C ASP A 54 5.23 13.30 -5.96
N ASP A 55 5.65 13.83 -4.82
CA ASP A 55 5.28 13.33 -3.49
C ASP A 55 3.81 13.61 -3.14
N TYR A 56 3.15 14.46 -3.92
CA TYR A 56 1.77 14.84 -3.74
C TYR A 56 0.99 14.59 -5.02
N PRO A 57 0.06 13.62 -5.03
CA PRO A 57 -0.78 13.37 -6.20
C PRO A 57 -1.60 14.63 -6.52
N PRO A 58 -1.97 14.83 -7.79
CA PRO A 58 -2.85 15.92 -8.17
C PRO A 58 -4.18 15.83 -7.40
N ASP A 59 -4.87 16.95 -7.23
CA ASP A 59 -6.06 17.06 -6.36
C ASP A 59 -7.13 16.02 -6.65
N ASN A 60 -7.29 15.65 -7.91
CA ASN A 60 -8.23 14.64 -8.39
C ASN A 60 -7.82 13.19 -8.07
N GLU A 61 -6.62 12.95 -7.55
CA GLU A 61 -6.08 11.63 -7.19
C GLU A 61 -5.72 11.52 -5.69
N ARG A 62 -5.88 12.61 -4.92
CA ARG A 62 -5.56 12.65 -3.49
C ARG A 62 -6.37 11.62 -2.68
N CYS A 63 -7.64 11.42 -3.04
CA CYS A 63 -8.52 10.49 -2.35
C CYS A 63 -8.03 9.05 -2.51
N GLU A 64 -7.79 8.62 -3.75
CA GLU A 64 -7.31 7.29 -4.09
C GLU A 64 -5.90 7.03 -3.55
N HIS A 65 -5.07 8.07 -3.43
CA HIS A 65 -3.78 7.97 -2.77
C HIS A 65 -3.92 7.77 -1.27
N GLY A 66 -4.82 8.51 -0.61
CA GLY A 66 -5.14 8.31 0.80
C GLY A 66 -5.64 6.89 1.10
N GLU A 67 -6.50 6.34 0.25
CA GLU A 67 -6.99 4.95 0.38
C GLU A 67 -5.86 3.92 0.26
N MET A 68 -4.91 4.15 -0.63
CA MET A 68 -3.72 3.30 -0.79
C MET A 68 -2.82 3.34 0.45
N LEU A 69 -2.58 4.53 1.00
CA LEU A 69 -1.81 4.69 2.23
C LEU A 69 -2.53 4.02 3.41
N LEU A 70 -3.85 4.17 3.51
CA LEU A 70 -4.66 3.50 4.52
C LEU A 70 -4.51 1.98 4.43
N TYR A 71 -4.55 1.41 3.23
CA TYR A 71 -4.32 -0.04 3.04
C TYR A 71 -2.96 -0.49 3.59
N LYS A 72 -1.90 0.30 3.39
CA LYS A 72 -0.55 0.01 3.93
C LYS A 72 -0.45 0.24 5.45
N ARG A 73 -1.29 1.13 6.01
CA ARG A 73 -1.35 1.45 7.44
C ARG A 73 -2.08 0.38 8.27
N ILE A 74 -3.13 -0.23 7.72
CA ILE A 74 -3.98 -1.24 8.38
C ILE A 74 -3.18 -2.35 9.10
N PRO A 75 -2.12 -2.95 8.51
CA PRO A 75 -1.29 -3.92 9.20
C PRO A 75 -0.75 -3.46 10.57
N LEU A 76 -0.47 -2.17 10.74
CA LEU A 76 0.05 -1.62 11.99
C LEU A 76 -0.97 -1.67 13.15
N ASP A 77 -2.26 -1.87 12.85
CA ASP A 77 -3.28 -1.98 13.89
C ASP A 77 -3.17 -3.29 14.67
N PHE A 78 -2.75 -4.37 14.01
CA PHE A 78 -2.78 -5.72 14.56
C PHE A 78 -1.44 -6.46 14.61
N LEU A 79 -0.42 -6.01 13.87
CA LEU A 79 0.94 -6.54 14.01
C LEU A 79 1.56 -6.11 15.35
N GLN A 80 2.46 -6.95 15.88
CA GLN A 80 3.18 -6.71 17.15
C GLN A 80 4.64 -7.19 17.04
N GLY A 81 5.50 -6.68 17.92
CA GLY A 81 6.91 -7.08 18.00
C GLY A 81 7.67 -6.87 16.70
N ASP A 82 8.53 -7.81 16.32
CA ASP A 82 9.41 -7.67 15.14
C ASP A 82 8.64 -7.40 13.84
N LYS A 83 7.47 -8.04 13.66
CA LYS A 83 6.62 -7.83 12.48
C LYS A 83 6.02 -6.42 12.43
N PHE A 84 5.69 -5.87 13.61
CA PHE A 84 5.27 -4.47 13.70
C PHE A 84 6.44 -3.55 13.36
N CYS A 85 7.62 -3.77 13.95
CA CYS A 85 8.81 -2.96 13.68
C CYS A 85 9.14 -2.89 12.18
N GLU A 86 9.11 -4.03 11.50
CA GLU A 86 9.36 -4.11 10.05
C GLU A 86 8.30 -3.34 9.24
N ALA A 87 7.01 -3.61 9.50
CA ALA A 87 5.92 -2.94 8.79
C ALA A 87 5.89 -1.43 9.08
N ALA A 88 6.12 -1.03 10.33
CA ALA A 88 6.18 0.36 10.75
C ALA A 88 7.35 1.08 10.08
N PHE A 89 8.52 0.44 9.99
CA PHE A 89 9.66 1.03 9.28
C PHE A 89 9.33 1.29 7.80
N ASN A 90 8.74 0.31 7.12
CA ASN A 90 8.38 0.44 5.69
C ASN A 90 7.27 1.48 5.46
N TYR A 91 6.32 1.62 6.39
CA TYR A 91 5.31 2.66 6.33
C TYR A 91 5.90 4.04 6.65
N ILE A 92 6.57 4.19 7.79
CA ILE A 92 6.98 5.50 8.34
C ILE A 92 8.10 6.13 7.52
N LYS A 93 9.12 5.35 7.15
CA LYS A 93 10.34 5.89 6.49
C LYS A 93 10.01 6.75 5.26
N PRO A 94 9.27 6.27 4.25
CA PRO A 94 8.97 7.07 3.07
C PRO A 94 8.14 8.32 3.41
N LEU A 95 7.10 8.19 4.25
CA LEU A 95 6.26 9.34 4.62
C LEU A 95 7.04 10.39 5.42
N LEU A 96 7.97 9.97 6.28
CA LEU A 96 8.82 10.87 7.05
C LEU A 96 9.83 11.58 6.15
N THR A 97 10.51 10.86 5.25
CA THR A 97 11.46 11.46 4.30
C THR A 97 10.82 12.49 3.38
N LYS A 98 9.53 12.30 3.08
CA LYS A 98 8.72 13.20 2.24
C LYS A 98 8.02 14.30 3.02
N GLY A 99 8.16 14.34 4.35
CA GLY A 99 7.58 15.38 5.20
C GLY A 99 6.05 15.41 5.21
N VAL A 100 5.38 14.25 5.05
CA VAL A 100 3.91 14.16 5.01
C VAL A 100 3.30 14.66 6.33
N PRO A 101 2.53 15.77 6.36
CA PRO A 101 2.08 16.38 7.61
C PRO A 101 1.14 15.50 8.44
N SER A 102 0.36 14.63 7.79
CA SER A 102 -0.61 13.74 8.45
C SER A 102 0.02 12.54 9.14
N LEU A 103 1.31 12.26 8.92
CA LEU A 103 1.95 11.04 9.42
C LEU A 103 1.82 10.90 10.95
N PHE A 104 1.95 12.00 11.70
CA PHE A 104 1.75 11.96 13.16
C PHE A 104 0.33 11.56 13.53
N SER A 105 -0.68 12.15 12.88
CA SER A 105 -2.09 11.83 13.12
C SER A 105 -2.41 10.38 12.78
N ASP A 106 -1.79 9.82 11.74
CA ASP A 106 -1.99 8.42 11.32
C ASP A 106 -1.46 7.42 12.36
N LEU A 107 -0.36 7.77 13.04
CA LEU A 107 0.35 6.94 14.01
C LEU A 107 -0.12 7.16 15.45
N SER A 108 -0.68 8.32 15.78
CA SER A 108 -1.12 8.67 17.14
C SER A 108 -1.98 7.59 17.81
N PRO A 109 -2.96 6.96 17.12
CA PRO A 109 -3.75 5.87 17.72
C PRO A 109 -2.93 4.65 18.15
N LEU A 110 -1.70 4.47 17.63
CA LEU A 110 -0.84 3.33 17.93
C LEU A 110 -0.09 3.46 19.26
N TYR A 111 0.04 4.68 19.80
CA TYR A 111 0.93 4.97 20.94
C TYR A 111 0.48 4.33 22.25
N ASP A 112 -0.83 4.11 22.42
CA ASP A 112 -1.38 3.53 23.65
C ASP A 112 -1.40 1.99 23.63
N HIS A 113 -0.92 1.35 22.56
CA HIS A 113 -0.99 -0.10 22.41
C HIS A 113 0.27 -0.81 22.93
N PRO A 114 0.15 -1.71 23.91
CA PRO A 114 1.26 -2.55 24.35
C PRO A 114 1.78 -3.42 23.20
N GLY A 115 3.09 -3.42 22.96
CA GLY A 115 3.72 -4.22 21.90
C GLY A 115 3.84 -3.51 20.54
N LYS A 116 3.49 -2.22 20.49
CA LYS A 116 3.89 -1.25 19.46
C LYS A 116 5.00 -0.35 20.00
#